data_AF-A0AAV6QA99-F1
#
_entry.id   AF-A0AAV6QA99-F1
#
_cell.length_a   1.000
_cell.length_b   1.000
_cell.length_c   1.000
_cell.angle_alpha   90.00
_cell.angle_beta   90.00
_cell.angle_gamma   90.00
#
_symmetry.space_group_name_H-M   'P 1'
#
loop_
_entity.id
_entity.type
_entity.pdbx_description
1 polymer ?
#
loop_
_entity_poly.entity_id
_entity_poly.type
_entity_poly.pdbx_seq_one_letter_code
_entity_poly.pdbx_strand_id
1 'polypeptide(L)'
;MVEPSTHKFASLHEELCFWKEQAERHQQRADEAQEELQEFQQMSRDYEAELEAELKQCEGRNKELRFDNNRLRMELENIKEKFDTQHSDALRHISTLEEDLLETTAVKDHLQKYIRELEQSNDDLERTKRATIMSLEDFEQRMNHVIERNAFLESELDEKENLLESVQRLKDEARDLRQELAVRQKERRPSSSLGKDRDTDRPDLPLAGNPSYPVTPSKPLSSFVTPPASSIRRGDGLTGTPLTTSARISALNIVGELLRKVGNLESKLASCRDFVYDTPASRPALPAGPGSPSGLEALPEVPVASMSPPPQYDR
;
A
#
# COMPACT_ATOMS: atom_id res chain seq x y z
N MET A 1 -25.16 -8.26 -111.13
CA MET A 1 -25.76 -8.95 -112.29
C MET A 1 -24.76 -8.89 -113.42
N VAL A 2 -24.35 -10.04 -113.97
CA VAL A 2 -23.58 -10.10 -115.22
C VAL A 2 -24.57 -10.41 -116.33
N GLU A 3 -24.49 -9.68 -117.45
CA GLU A 3 -25.38 -9.92 -118.60
C GLU A 3 -25.18 -11.33 -119.16
N PRO A 4 -26.24 -11.99 -119.67
CA PRO A 4 -26.10 -13.26 -120.35
C PRO A 4 -25.48 -13.02 -121.73
N SER A 5 -24.16 -13.15 -121.82
CA SER A 5 -23.42 -13.14 -123.07
C SER A 5 -23.98 -14.23 -124.00
N THR A 6 -24.53 -13.84 -125.15
CA THR A 6 -25.08 -14.79 -126.12
C THR A 6 -23.94 -15.51 -126.86
N HIS A 7 -23.41 -16.55 -126.24
CA HIS A 7 -22.39 -17.41 -126.84
C HIS A 7 -22.97 -18.10 -128.08
N LYS A 8 -22.30 -17.93 -129.23
CA LYS A 8 -22.59 -18.65 -130.47
C LYS A 8 -21.55 -19.74 -130.64
N PHE A 9 -21.98 -20.98 -130.55
CA PHE A 9 -21.12 -22.16 -130.66
C PHE A 9 -20.94 -22.56 -132.14
N ALA A 10 -19.73 -22.96 -132.53
CA ALA A 10 -19.43 -23.44 -133.88
C ALA A 10 -19.87 -24.91 -134.07
N SER A 11 -20.14 -25.64 -132.98
CA SER A 11 -20.73 -26.98 -133.02
C SER A 11 -21.53 -27.30 -131.75
N LEU A 12 -22.45 -28.27 -131.84
CA LEU A 12 -23.17 -28.82 -130.68
C LEU A 12 -22.22 -29.42 -129.62
N HIS A 13 -21.01 -29.85 -130.01
CA HIS A 13 -20.02 -30.36 -129.08
C HIS A 13 -19.42 -29.24 -128.22
N GLU A 14 -19.16 -28.07 -128.82
CA GLU A 14 -18.65 -26.89 -128.11
C GLU A 14 -19.71 -26.29 -127.16
N GLU A 15 -20.98 -26.31 -127.56
CA GLU A 15 -22.11 -25.94 -126.68
C GLU A 15 -22.22 -26.87 -125.45
N LEU A 16 -22.15 -28.18 -125.66
CA LEU A 16 -22.15 -29.17 -124.57
C LEU A 16 -20.94 -29.01 -123.64
N CYS A 17 -19.76 -28.73 -124.19
CA CYS A 17 -18.56 -28.47 -123.40
C CYS A 17 -18.68 -27.19 -122.57
N PHE A 18 -19.20 -26.09 -123.14
CA PHE A 18 -19.41 -24.83 -122.41
C PHE A 18 -20.42 -24.98 -121.28
N TRP A 19 -21.58 -25.61 -121.52
CA TRP A 19 -22.57 -25.82 -120.46
C TRP A 19 -22.09 -26.78 -119.38
N LYS A 20 -21.30 -27.80 -119.75
CA LYS A 20 -20.67 -28.70 -118.78
C LYS A 20 -19.66 -27.95 -117.89
N GLU A 21 -18.75 -27.18 -118.49
CA GLU A 21 -17.76 -26.39 -117.77
C GLU A 21 -18.44 -25.31 -116.89
N GLN A 22 -19.53 -24.70 -117.37
CA GLN A 22 -20.29 -23.73 -116.60
C GLN A 22 -21.03 -24.38 -115.41
N ALA A 23 -21.58 -25.59 -115.58
CA ALA A 23 -22.15 -26.37 -114.49
C ALA A 23 -21.08 -26.77 -113.47
N GLU A 24 -19.90 -27.19 -113.94
CA GLU A 24 -18.74 -27.54 -113.11
C GLU A 24 -18.24 -26.32 -112.29
N ARG A 25 -18.15 -25.13 -112.89
CA ARG A 25 -17.85 -23.87 -112.15
C ARG A 25 -18.94 -23.49 -111.14
N HIS A 26 -20.22 -23.75 -111.43
CA HIS A 26 -21.30 -23.47 -110.49
C HIS A 26 -21.33 -24.47 -109.33
N GLN A 27 -21.04 -25.73 -109.61
CA GLN A 27 -20.85 -26.76 -108.60
C GLN A 27 -19.65 -26.41 -107.71
N GLN A 28 -18.49 -26.12 -108.29
CA GLN A 28 -17.29 -25.72 -107.53
C GLN A 28 -17.57 -24.53 -106.60
N ARG A 29 -18.25 -23.48 -107.06
CA ARG A 29 -18.61 -22.34 -106.18
C ARG A 29 -19.63 -22.69 -105.10
N ALA A 30 -20.50 -23.67 -105.34
CA ALA A 30 -21.45 -24.15 -104.34
C ALA A 30 -20.72 -24.99 -103.28
N ASP A 31 -19.77 -25.84 -103.71
CA ASP A 31 -18.90 -26.62 -102.84
C ASP A 31 -18.01 -25.69 -101.99
N GLU A 32 -17.33 -24.72 -102.60
CA GLU A 32 -16.52 -23.68 -101.92
C GLU A 32 -17.33 -22.89 -100.88
N ALA A 33 -18.54 -22.42 -101.23
CA ALA A 33 -19.41 -21.71 -100.30
C ALA A 33 -19.98 -22.61 -99.18
N GLN A 34 -20.14 -23.91 -99.46
CA GLN A 34 -20.54 -24.91 -98.47
C GLN A 34 -19.37 -25.26 -97.52
N GLU A 35 -18.13 -25.24 -97.98
CA GLU A 35 -16.92 -25.36 -97.14
C GLU A 35 -16.76 -24.12 -96.25
N GLU A 36 -16.80 -22.90 -96.81
CA GLU A 36 -16.72 -21.65 -96.05
C GLU A 36 -17.81 -21.55 -94.96
N LEU A 37 -19.05 -21.97 -95.27
CA LEU A 37 -20.14 -22.02 -94.28
C LEU A 37 -19.87 -23.04 -93.16
N GLN A 38 -19.29 -24.20 -93.48
CA GLN A 38 -18.93 -25.21 -92.47
C GLN A 38 -17.79 -24.72 -91.57
N GLU A 39 -16.77 -24.08 -92.15
CA GLU A 39 -15.69 -23.45 -91.40
C GLU A 39 -16.24 -22.36 -90.46
N PHE A 40 -17.08 -21.45 -90.97
CA PHE A 40 -17.71 -20.41 -90.14
C PHE A 40 -18.56 -21.01 -89.01
N GLN A 41 -19.36 -22.05 -89.29
CA GLN A 41 -20.14 -22.76 -88.26
C GLN A 41 -19.27 -23.49 -87.24
N GLN A 42 -18.08 -23.97 -87.62
CA GLN A 42 -17.14 -24.58 -86.70
C GLN A 42 -16.47 -23.51 -85.83
N MET A 43 -15.95 -22.44 -86.43
CA MET A 43 -15.34 -21.30 -85.72
C MET A 43 -16.32 -20.63 -84.74
N SER A 44 -17.60 -20.50 -85.09
CA SER A 44 -18.62 -19.99 -84.15
C SER A 44 -18.78 -20.90 -82.93
N ARG A 45 -18.86 -22.22 -83.15
CA ARG A 45 -18.99 -23.19 -82.05
C ARG A 45 -17.77 -23.24 -81.15
N ASP A 46 -16.57 -23.13 -81.72
CA ASP A 46 -15.32 -23.11 -80.96
C ASP A 46 -15.21 -21.80 -80.14
N TYR A 47 -15.58 -20.65 -80.71
CA TYR A 47 -15.64 -19.37 -80.01
C TYR A 47 -16.71 -19.32 -78.91
N GLU A 48 -17.90 -19.89 -79.15
CA GLU A 48 -18.94 -20.07 -78.14
C GLU A 48 -18.44 -20.92 -76.96
N ALA A 49 -17.71 -22.02 -77.24
CA ALA A 49 -17.11 -22.85 -76.20
C ALA A 49 -16.00 -22.14 -75.40
N GLU A 50 -15.20 -21.27 -76.02
CA GLU A 50 -14.24 -20.40 -75.33
C GLU A 50 -14.95 -19.43 -74.38
N LEU A 51 -16.00 -18.75 -74.84
CA LEU A 51 -16.81 -17.83 -74.03
C LEU A 51 -17.51 -18.55 -72.86
N GLU A 52 -18.05 -19.75 -73.09
CA GLU A 52 -18.63 -20.58 -72.01
C GLU A 52 -17.58 -20.99 -70.97
N ALA A 53 -16.35 -21.30 -71.39
CA ALA A 53 -15.25 -21.64 -70.49
C ALA A 53 -14.83 -20.43 -69.64
N GLU A 54 -14.69 -19.24 -70.25
CA GLU A 54 -14.40 -17.99 -69.53
C GLU A 54 -15.51 -17.60 -68.55
N LEU A 55 -16.78 -17.71 -68.96
CA LEU A 55 -17.94 -17.45 -68.12
C LEU A 55 -17.94 -18.38 -66.90
N LYS A 56 -17.76 -19.68 -67.13
CA LYS A 56 -17.69 -20.70 -66.06
C LYS A 56 -16.52 -20.46 -65.11
N GLN A 57 -15.37 -20.02 -65.61
CA GLN A 57 -14.23 -19.65 -64.78
C GLN A 57 -14.54 -18.39 -63.94
N CYS A 58 -15.17 -17.38 -64.54
CA CYS A 58 -15.59 -16.15 -63.84
C CYS A 58 -16.65 -16.44 -62.76
N GLU A 59 -17.63 -17.29 -63.04
CA GLU A 59 -18.59 -17.75 -62.05
C GLU A 59 -17.93 -18.52 -60.90
N GLY A 60 -16.96 -19.39 -61.21
CA GLY A 60 -16.18 -20.12 -60.21
C GLY A 60 -15.48 -19.18 -59.24
N ARG A 61 -14.67 -18.25 -59.77
CA ARG A 61 -13.99 -17.21 -58.97
C ARG A 61 -14.99 -16.37 -58.14
N ASN A 62 -16.17 -16.07 -58.69
CA ASN A 62 -17.19 -15.30 -57.97
C ASN A 62 -17.83 -16.11 -56.82
N LYS A 63 -18.07 -17.42 -57.02
CA LYS A 63 -18.55 -18.35 -55.97
C LYS A 63 -17.52 -18.48 -54.84
N GLU A 64 -16.23 -18.62 -55.17
CA GLU A 64 -15.10 -18.66 -54.22
C GLU A 64 -15.02 -17.36 -53.41
N LEU A 65 -14.98 -16.20 -54.08
CA LEU A 65 -14.94 -14.89 -53.40
C LEU A 65 -16.15 -14.66 -52.48
N ARG A 66 -17.35 -15.13 -52.85
CA ARG A 66 -18.54 -15.07 -51.98
C ARG A 66 -18.40 -15.98 -50.76
N PHE A 67 -17.84 -17.18 -50.93
CA PHE A 67 -17.58 -18.10 -49.82
C PHE A 67 -16.56 -17.51 -48.84
N ASP A 68 -15.42 -17.01 -49.34
CA ASP A 68 -14.41 -16.36 -48.52
C ASP A 68 -14.95 -15.10 -47.83
N ASN A 69 -15.75 -14.28 -48.52
CA ASN A 69 -16.36 -13.10 -47.91
C ASN A 69 -17.33 -13.47 -46.77
N ASN A 70 -18.11 -14.54 -46.91
CA ASN A 70 -18.97 -15.04 -45.84
C ASN A 70 -18.15 -15.63 -44.68
N ARG A 71 -17.08 -16.38 -44.95
CA ARG A 71 -16.17 -16.89 -43.90
C ARG A 71 -15.56 -15.73 -43.11
N LEU A 72 -14.97 -14.73 -43.80
CA LEU A 72 -14.36 -13.57 -43.17
C LEU A 72 -15.37 -12.74 -42.36
N ARG A 73 -16.63 -12.62 -42.83
CA ARG A 73 -17.71 -11.98 -42.04
C ARG A 73 -18.01 -12.74 -40.74
N MET A 74 -18.08 -14.07 -40.79
CA MET A 74 -18.30 -14.89 -39.59
C MET A 74 -17.11 -14.84 -38.62
N GLU A 75 -15.88 -14.84 -39.14
CA GLU A 75 -14.65 -14.67 -38.34
C GLU A 75 -14.62 -13.30 -37.65
N LEU A 76 -14.96 -12.23 -38.38
CA LEU A 76 -15.04 -10.86 -37.87
C LEU A 76 -16.09 -10.74 -36.76
N GLU A 77 -17.28 -11.31 -36.95
CA GLU A 77 -18.35 -11.26 -35.94
C GLU A 77 -17.99 -12.07 -34.68
N ASN A 78 -17.40 -13.25 -34.83
CA ASN A 78 -16.86 -14.07 -33.73
C ASN A 78 -15.74 -13.35 -32.97
N ILE A 79 -14.91 -12.54 -33.63
CA ILE A 79 -13.89 -11.71 -32.98
C ILE A 79 -14.53 -10.56 -32.21
N LYS A 80 -15.57 -9.90 -32.75
CA LYS A 80 -16.33 -8.88 -32.01
C LYS A 80 -17.00 -9.45 -30.78
N GLU A 81 -17.74 -10.55 -30.91
CA GLU A 81 -18.43 -11.20 -29.78
C GLU A 81 -17.44 -11.55 -28.66
N LYS A 82 -16.25 -12.07 -29.01
CA LYS A 82 -15.16 -12.32 -28.05
C LYS A 82 -14.59 -11.05 -27.43
N PHE A 83 -14.45 -9.98 -28.20
CA PHE A 83 -14.01 -8.68 -27.68
C PHE A 83 -15.04 -8.09 -26.72
N ASP A 84 -16.32 -8.05 -27.11
CA ASP A 84 -17.40 -7.47 -26.32
C ASP A 84 -17.64 -8.25 -25.02
N THR A 85 -17.61 -9.58 -25.07
CA THR A 85 -17.67 -10.42 -23.85
C THR A 85 -16.48 -10.16 -22.93
N GLN A 86 -15.24 -10.25 -23.43
CA GLN A 86 -14.04 -9.96 -22.64
C GLN A 86 -14.03 -8.54 -22.07
N HIS A 87 -14.49 -7.55 -22.84
CA HIS A 87 -14.58 -6.17 -22.40
C HIS A 87 -15.64 -5.99 -21.29
N SER A 88 -16.81 -6.62 -21.44
CA SER A 88 -17.86 -6.59 -20.42
C SER A 88 -17.42 -7.27 -19.11
N ASP A 89 -16.72 -8.41 -19.19
CA ASP A 89 -16.15 -9.09 -18.03
C ASP A 89 -15.06 -8.26 -17.38
N ALA A 90 -14.17 -7.63 -18.15
CA ALA A 90 -13.13 -6.73 -17.64
C ALA A 90 -13.73 -5.52 -16.92
N LEU A 91 -14.76 -4.88 -17.47
CA LEU A 91 -15.49 -3.78 -16.81
C LEU A 91 -16.16 -4.25 -15.51
N ARG A 92 -16.74 -5.45 -15.49
CA ARG A 92 -17.33 -6.04 -14.29
C ARG A 92 -16.28 -6.29 -13.21
N HIS A 93 -15.13 -6.85 -13.58
CA HIS A 93 -14.01 -7.08 -12.67
C HIS A 93 -13.41 -5.77 -12.13
N ILE A 94 -13.25 -4.74 -12.96
CA ILE A 94 -12.82 -3.40 -12.52
C ILE A 94 -13.82 -2.84 -11.50
N SER A 95 -15.12 -2.90 -11.80
CA SER A 95 -16.18 -2.39 -10.90
C SER A 95 -16.14 -3.06 -9.52
N THR A 96 -15.94 -4.39 -9.46
CA THR A 96 -15.79 -5.10 -8.18
C THR A 96 -14.52 -4.70 -7.44
N LEU A 97 -13.38 -4.56 -8.13
CA LEU A 97 -12.13 -4.12 -7.51
C LEU A 97 -12.19 -2.67 -6.99
N GLU A 98 -12.96 -1.79 -7.65
CA GLU A 98 -13.24 -0.44 -7.18
C GLU A 98 -14.12 -0.44 -5.92
N GLU A 99 -15.14 -1.32 -5.85
CA GLU A 99 -15.98 -1.53 -4.66
C GLU A 99 -15.16 -2.06 -3.47
N ASP A 100 -14.37 -3.13 -3.67
CA ASP A 100 -13.47 -3.72 -2.67
C ASP A 100 -12.45 -2.68 -2.13
N LEU A 101 -11.93 -1.82 -3.01
CA LEU A 101 -11.00 -0.75 -2.64
C LEU A 101 -11.67 0.34 -1.79
N LEU A 102 -12.91 0.71 -2.12
CA LEU A 102 -13.71 1.66 -1.35
C LEU A 102 -14.05 1.09 0.03
N GLU A 103 -14.49 -0.17 0.12
CA GLU A 103 -14.76 -0.85 1.40
C GLU A 103 -13.49 -0.92 2.26
N THR A 104 -12.38 -1.41 1.69
CA THR A 104 -11.09 -1.50 2.40
C THR A 104 -10.62 -0.14 2.92
N THR A 105 -10.84 0.93 2.15
CA THR A 105 -10.51 2.30 2.56
C THR A 105 -11.42 2.78 3.69
N ALA A 106 -12.72 2.52 3.62
CA ALA A 106 -13.68 2.85 4.66
C ALA A 106 -13.39 2.12 5.99
N VAL A 107 -13.05 0.82 5.93
CA VAL A 107 -12.65 0.01 7.10
C VAL A 107 -11.35 0.56 7.72
N LYS A 108 -10.34 0.87 6.89
CA LYS A 108 -9.09 1.50 7.34
C LYS A 108 -9.36 2.83 8.05
N ASP A 109 -10.18 3.70 7.46
CA ASP A 109 -10.48 5.02 8.04
C ASP A 109 -11.31 4.91 9.33
N HIS A 110 -12.19 3.91 9.44
CA HIS A 110 -12.89 3.59 10.68
C HIS A 110 -11.92 3.11 11.77
N LEU A 111 -11.03 2.16 11.45
CA LEU A 111 -10.01 1.68 12.40
C LEU A 111 -9.08 2.80 12.85
N GLN A 112 -8.70 3.73 11.97
CA GLN A 112 -7.91 4.90 12.35
C GLN A 112 -8.67 5.86 13.29
N LYS A 113 -9.99 6.00 13.17
CA LYS A 113 -10.80 6.78 14.12
C LYS A 113 -10.85 6.07 15.47
N TYR A 114 -11.14 4.77 15.46
CA TYR A 114 -11.20 3.94 16.66
C TYR A 114 -9.88 3.89 17.44
N ILE A 115 -8.72 3.86 16.76
CA ILE A 115 -7.41 3.96 17.41
C ILE A 115 -7.27 5.28 18.18
N ARG A 116 -7.66 6.41 17.59
CA ARG A 116 -7.60 7.73 18.26
C ARG A 116 -8.55 7.82 19.46
N GLU A 117 -9.73 7.21 19.36
CA GLU A 117 -10.69 7.10 20.47
C GLU A 117 -10.12 6.26 21.62
N LEU A 118 -9.45 5.14 21.31
CA LEU A 118 -8.76 4.32 22.31
C LEU A 118 -7.57 5.06 22.95
N GLU A 119 -6.75 5.76 22.16
CA GLU A 119 -5.66 6.61 22.63
C GLU A 119 -6.17 7.67 23.63
N GLN A 120 -7.23 8.40 23.27
CA GLN A 120 -7.87 9.38 24.16
C GLN A 120 -8.39 8.73 25.45
N SER A 121 -9.07 7.58 25.35
CA SER A 121 -9.59 6.88 26.53
C SER A 121 -8.48 6.40 27.48
N ASN A 122 -7.31 6.07 26.94
CA ASN A 122 -6.14 5.67 27.72
C ASN A 122 -5.48 6.88 28.41
N ASP A 123 -5.37 8.03 27.74
CA ASP A 123 -4.91 9.28 28.34
C ASP A 123 -5.81 9.73 29.51
N ASP A 124 -7.13 9.62 29.35
CA ASP A 124 -8.11 9.92 30.41
C ASP A 124 -8.02 8.92 31.58
N LEU A 125 -7.77 7.64 31.30
CA LEU A 125 -7.53 6.61 32.31
C LEU A 125 -6.23 6.86 33.07
N GLU A 126 -5.14 7.21 32.39
CA GLU A 126 -3.88 7.60 33.01
C GLU A 126 -4.02 8.85 33.88
N ARG A 127 -4.74 9.87 33.39
CA ARG A 127 -5.04 11.09 34.16
C ARG A 127 -5.79 10.75 35.45
N THR A 128 -6.81 9.90 35.35
CA THR A 128 -7.60 9.42 36.50
C THR A 128 -6.73 8.64 37.47
N LYS A 129 -5.89 7.72 36.99
CA LYS A 129 -4.93 6.97 37.80
C LYS A 129 -3.98 7.88 38.58
N ARG A 130 -3.42 8.91 37.93
CA ARG A 130 -2.51 9.89 38.57
C ARG A 130 -3.23 10.68 39.67
N ALA A 131 -4.48 11.10 39.42
CA ALA A 131 -5.30 11.78 40.43
C ALA A 131 -5.63 10.88 41.64
N THR A 132 -5.95 9.60 41.41
CA THR A 132 -6.19 8.62 42.48
C THR A 132 -4.94 8.37 43.31
N ILE A 133 -3.77 8.21 42.69
CA ILE A 133 -2.49 8.03 43.39
C ILE A 133 -2.20 9.24 44.30
N MET A 134 -2.28 10.46 43.76
CA MET A 134 -2.08 11.69 44.53
C MET A 134 -3.06 11.80 45.72
N SER A 135 -4.34 11.42 45.52
CA SER A 135 -5.32 11.41 46.61
C SER A 135 -5.06 10.34 47.68
N LEU A 136 -4.37 9.24 47.34
CA LEU A 136 -3.92 8.23 48.31
C LEU A 136 -2.69 8.73 49.07
N GLU A 137 -1.70 9.29 48.37
CA GLU A 137 -0.51 9.91 48.97
C GLU A 137 -0.91 11.04 49.97
N ASP A 138 -1.88 11.88 49.61
CA ASP A 138 -2.46 12.90 50.50
C ASP A 138 -3.16 12.32 51.73
N PHE A 139 -3.72 11.10 51.64
CA PHE A 139 -4.33 10.41 52.78
C PHE A 139 -3.25 9.77 53.68
N GLU A 140 -2.25 9.12 53.08
CA GLU A 140 -1.09 8.54 53.77
C GLU A 140 -0.32 9.60 54.56
N GLN A 141 -0.03 10.77 53.97
CA GLN A 141 0.63 11.89 54.66
C GLN A 141 -0.18 12.38 55.86
N ARG A 142 -1.50 12.53 55.73
CA ARG A 142 -2.38 12.93 56.84
C ARG A 142 -2.44 11.87 57.94
N MET A 143 -2.44 10.59 57.57
CA MET A 143 -2.43 9.49 58.53
C MET A 143 -1.10 9.42 59.28
N ASN A 144 0.03 9.58 58.59
CA ASN A 144 1.36 9.67 59.20
C ASN A 144 1.43 10.83 60.21
N HIS A 145 0.90 12.01 59.88
CA HIS A 145 0.88 13.14 60.81
C HIS A 145 0.01 12.87 62.07
N VAL A 146 -1.08 12.11 61.94
CA VAL A 146 -1.88 11.66 63.10
C VAL A 146 -1.11 10.63 63.93
N ILE A 147 -0.35 9.72 63.30
CA ILE A 147 0.52 8.76 64.01
C ILE A 147 1.63 9.49 64.77
N GLU A 148 2.33 10.44 64.14
CA GLU A 148 3.35 11.29 64.78
C GLU A 148 2.78 12.03 66.00
N ARG A 149 1.59 12.62 65.85
CA ARG A 149 0.90 13.31 66.94
C ARG A 149 0.52 12.36 68.08
N ASN A 150 0.05 11.15 67.78
CA ASN A 150 -0.29 10.16 68.80
C ASN A 150 0.96 9.68 69.55
N ALA A 151 2.06 9.38 68.85
CA ALA A 151 3.33 8.99 69.48
C ALA A 151 3.89 10.10 70.38
N PHE A 152 3.73 11.37 69.99
CA PHE A 152 4.09 12.51 70.84
C PHE A 152 3.21 12.56 72.12
N LEU A 153 1.88 12.41 71.98
CA LEU A 153 0.96 12.36 73.12
C LEU A 153 1.20 11.15 74.04
N GLU A 154 1.58 10.00 73.50
CA GLU A 154 2.00 8.82 74.26
C GLU A 154 3.25 9.17 75.10
N SER A 155 4.26 9.82 74.53
CA SER A 155 5.44 10.25 75.30
C SER A 155 5.13 11.29 76.39
N GLU A 156 4.19 12.23 76.17
CA GLU A 156 3.73 13.16 77.21
C GLU A 156 2.98 12.44 78.36
N LEU A 157 2.29 11.34 78.06
CA LEU A 157 1.65 10.49 79.07
C LEU A 157 2.68 9.68 79.86
N ASP A 158 3.69 9.11 79.19
CA ASP A 158 4.80 8.39 79.83
C ASP A 158 5.60 9.31 80.76
N GLU A 159 5.94 10.54 80.32
CA GLU A 159 6.61 11.53 81.18
C GLU A 159 5.79 11.87 82.42
N LYS A 160 4.47 12.01 82.26
CA LYS A 160 3.52 12.26 83.35
C LYS A 160 3.44 11.07 84.32
N GLU A 161 3.47 9.83 83.83
CA GLU A 161 3.51 8.63 84.68
C GLU A 161 4.82 8.55 85.47
N ASN A 162 5.96 8.75 84.81
CA ASN A 162 7.28 8.82 85.46
C ASN A 162 7.35 9.92 86.55
N LEU A 163 6.72 11.08 86.32
CA LEU A 163 6.63 12.14 87.31
C LEU A 163 5.70 11.75 88.48
N LEU A 164 4.58 11.07 88.22
CA LEU A 164 3.69 10.56 89.27
C LEU A 164 4.39 9.51 90.14
N GLU A 165 5.15 8.58 89.54
CA GLU A 165 6.02 7.66 90.28
C GLU A 165 7.04 8.41 91.15
N SER A 166 7.74 9.39 90.58
CA SER A 166 8.77 10.16 91.29
C SER A 166 8.18 10.94 92.47
N VAL A 167 7.01 11.56 92.27
CA VAL A 167 6.24 12.23 93.33
C VAL A 167 5.78 11.23 94.40
N GLN A 168 5.42 10.00 94.02
CA GLN A 168 5.04 8.96 94.99
C GLN A 168 6.23 8.49 95.82
N ARG A 169 7.38 8.19 95.18
CA ARG A 169 8.64 7.85 95.88
C ARG A 169 9.06 8.95 96.86
N LEU A 170 9.04 10.22 96.42
CA LEU A 170 9.35 11.36 97.29
C LEU A 170 8.34 11.55 98.45
N LYS A 171 7.07 11.20 98.27
CA LYS A 171 6.09 11.18 99.38
C LYS A 171 6.42 10.10 100.40
N ASP A 172 6.81 8.92 99.94
CA ASP A 172 7.17 7.80 100.80
C ASP A 172 8.50 8.09 101.54
N GLU A 173 9.52 8.61 100.87
CA GLU A 173 10.74 9.13 101.51
C GLU A 173 10.45 10.25 102.54
N ALA A 174 9.60 11.22 102.20
CA ALA A 174 9.21 12.29 103.12
C ALA A 174 8.38 11.76 104.31
N ARG A 175 7.66 10.64 104.14
CA ARG A 175 6.93 9.94 105.20
C ARG A 175 7.90 9.18 106.11
N ASP A 176 8.93 8.56 105.55
CA ASP A 176 9.95 7.83 106.31
C ASP A 176 10.88 8.78 107.07
N LEU A 177 11.34 9.87 106.46
CA LEU A 177 12.09 10.93 107.15
C LEU A 177 11.29 11.58 108.29
N ARG A 178 9.96 11.73 108.14
CA ARG A 178 9.08 12.17 109.25
C ARG A 178 9.01 11.15 110.38
N GLN A 179 9.03 9.85 110.08
CA GLN A 179 9.11 8.79 111.08
C GLN A 179 10.47 8.79 111.79
N GLU A 180 11.58 8.91 111.04
CA GLU A 180 12.93 9.03 111.62
C GLU A 180 13.07 10.26 112.52
N LEU A 181 12.53 11.42 112.12
CA LEU A 181 12.53 12.63 112.94
C LEU A 181 11.71 12.44 114.22
N ALA A 182 10.54 11.78 114.14
CA ALA A 182 9.72 11.47 115.31
C ALA A 182 10.45 10.51 116.28
N VAL A 183 11.19 9.52 115.77
CA VAL A 183 12.05 8.64 116.58
C VAL A 183 13.22 9.43 117.20
N ARG A 184 13.95 10.22 116.41
CA ARG A 184 15.08 11.05 116.89
C ARG A 184 14.65 12.10 117.91
N GLN A 185 13.44 12.64 117.80
CA GLN A 185 12.85 13.55 118.79
C GLN A 185 12.46 12.83 120.09
N LYS A 186 12.16 11.53 120.03
CA LYS A 186 11.93 10.66 121.19
C LYS A 186 13.22 10.18 121.84
N GLU A 187 14.30 10.07 121.08
CA GLU A 187 15.65 9.71 121.57
C GLU A 187 16.45 10.90 122.12
N ARG A 188 16.25 12.14 121.62
CA ARG A 188 16.96 13.34 122.10
C ARG A 188 16.11 14.22 123.03
N ARG A 189 16.19 13.96 124.33
CA ARG A 189 16.36 14.99 125.40
C ARG A 189 16.85 14.32 126.70
N PRO A 190 17.59 15.01 127.59
CA PRO A 190 18.07 16.41 127.53
C PRO A 190 19.59 16.48 127.18
N SER A 191 20.25 17.60 126.86
CA SER A 191 20.18 18.98 127.40
C SER A 191 21.04 19.97 126.55
N SER A 192 20.94 21.28 126.82
CA SER A 192 21.85 22.40 126.40
C SER A 192 21.97 22.71 124.89
N SER A 193 21.87 23.92 124.30
CA SER A 193 21.97 25.36 124.66
C SER A 193 23.33 26.05 124.39
N LEU A 194 23.25 27.26 123.77
CA LEU A 194 24.33 28.20 123.32
C LEU A 194 25.26 27.68 122.19
N GLY A 195 25.80 28.48 121.25
CA GLY A 195 25.53 29.89 120.87
C GLY A 195 26.58 30.50 119.90
N LYS A 196 26.15 31.55 119.18
CA LYS A 196 26.88 32.79 118.78
C LYS A 196 27.66 32.90 117.45
N ASP A 197 27.53 34.08 116.82
CA ASP A 197 28.16 34.54 115.57
C ASP A 197 29.69 34.58 115.58
N ARG A 198 30.29 34.48 114.36
CA ARG A 198 31.25 35.49 113.86
C ARG A 198 31.33 35.51 112.31
N ASP A 199 31.72 36.67 111.80
CA ASP A 199 31.75 37.11 110.40
C ASP A 199 33.21 37.27 109.89
N THR A 200 33.39 37.63 108.60
CA THR A 200 34.57 38.30 107.95
C THR A 200 35.45 37.50 106.94
N ASP A 201 35.49 38.01 105.70
CA ASP A 201 36.52 38.01 104.62
C ASP A 201 37.02 36.77 103.81
N ARG A 202 36.42 36.58 102.61
CA ARG A 202 36.96 36.85 101.24
C ARG A 202 38.51 36.72 101.04
N PRO A 203 39.06 35.98 100.02
CA PRO A 203 38.77 36.12 98.57
C PRO A 203 38.87 34.80 97.71
N ASP A 204 38.87 34.70 96.35
CA ASP A 204 38.85 35.70 95.24
C ASP A 204 38.09 35.30 93.93
N LEU A 205 38.76 34.81 92.85
CA LEU A 205 38.41 34.98 91.41
C LEU A 205 39.12 33.92 90.48
N PRO A 206 38.91 33.84 89.12
CA PRO A 206 37.65 33.87 88.32
C PRO A 206 37.64 32.95 87.05
N LEU A 207 36.49 32.87 86.35
CA LEU A 207 36.27 32.95 84.86
C LEU A 207 34.76 32.69 84.62
N ALA A 208 33.91 33.64 84.22
CA ALA A 208 33.81 34.36 82.93
C ALA A 208 33.59 33.41 81.72
N GLY A 209 32.44 33.45 81.01
CA GLY A 209 31.26 34.31 81.22
C GLY A 209 30.04 34.01 80.33
N ASN A 210 28.97 34.76 80.60
CA ASN A 210 27.73 34.93 79.81
C ASN A 210 27.80 36.32 79.09
N PRO A 211 26.84 36.78 78.23
CA PRO A 211 25.44 36.35 78.11
C PRO A 211 24.82 36.24 76.69
N SER A 212 23.55 35.82 76.71
CA SER A 212 22.49 35.82 75.68
C SER A 212 22.31 37.13 74.87
N TYR A 213 21.72 37.05 73.66
CA TYR A 213 20.34 37.53 73.32
C TYR A 213 20.03 37.34 71.80
N PRO A 214 18.77 37.47 71.31
CA PRO A 214 18.28 36.79 70.10
C PRO A 214 18.13 37.70 68.87
N VAL A 215 17.84 37.12 67.69
CA VAL A 215 16.99 37.72 66.63
C VAL A 215 16.62 36.71 65.53
N THR A 216 15.38 36.79 65.03
CA THR A 216 14.91 36.29 63.73
C THR A 216 14.33 37.49 62.95
N PRO A 217 13.93 37.41 61.65
CA PRO A 217 14.03 36.33 60.67
C PRO A 217 14.68 36.77 59.32
N SER A 218 14.91 35.83 58.39
CA SER A 218 14.92 36.10 56.93
C SER A 218 14.78 34.82 56.08
N LYS A 219 13.69 34.75 55.30
CA LYS A 219 13.58 33.98 54.04
C LYS A 219 13.82 34.97 52.87
N PRO A 220 13.95 34.56 51.60
CA PRO A 220 13.98 33.20 51.04
C PRO A 220 15.20 32.90 50.15
N LEU A 221 15.44 31.63 49.84
CA LEU A 221 15.86 31.27 48.48
C LEU A 221 15.18 29.98 48.04
N SER A 222 14.42 30.10 46.95
CA SER A 222 13.82 28.97 46.23
C SER A 222 14.80 28.49 45.17
N SER A 223 15.01 27.17 45.09
CA SER A 223 15.27 26.50 43.81
C SER A 223 15.04 25.00 43.94
N PHE A 224 13.87 24.56 43.49
CA PHE A 224 13.66 23.16 43.09
C PHE A 224 14.70 22.78 42.02
N VAL A 225 15.30 21.59 42.13
CA VAL A 225 15.99 20.97 41.01
C VAL A 225 15.01 20.04 40.31
N THR A 226 14.34 20.56 39.29
CA THR A 226 13.54 19.79 38.34
C THR A 226 14.41 19.44 37.14
N PRO A 227 14.46 18.18 36.67
CA PRO A 227 15.11 17.86 35.40
C PRO A 227 14.20 18.26 34.23
N PRO A 228 14.66 19.04 33.24
CA PRO A 228 13.88 19.34 32.05
C PRO A 228 13.96 18.19 31.05
N ALA A 229 12.80 17.72 30.59
CA ALA A 229 12.71 16.88 29.40
C ALA A 229 12.71 17.75 28.13
N SER A 230 13.15 17.13 27.03
CA SER A 230 12.99 17.58 25.64
C SER A 230 13.73 18.86 25.19
N SER A 231 14.72 18.67 24.32
CA SER A 231 15.05 19.65 23.29
C SER A 231 15.37 18.94 21.98
N ILE A 232 14.42 18.96 21.05
CA ILE A 232 14.63 18.54 19.66
C ILE A 232 15.70 19.43 19.03
N ARG A 233 16.79 18.84 18.53
CA ARG A 233 17.60 19.46 17.48
C ARG A 233 17.86 18.48 16.35
N ARG A 234 17.51 18.94 15.15
CA ARG A 234 17.99 18.40 13.86
C ARG A 234 19.47 18.72 13.71
N GLY A 235 20.19 17.87 12.99
CA GLY A 235 21.39 18.28 12.26
C GLY A 235 22.68 17.60 12.68
N ASP A 236 23.10 16.66 11.84
CA ASP A 236 24.47 16.16 11.63
C ASP A 236 25.12 15.31 12.75
N GLY A 237 25.86 14.29 12.33
CA GLY A 237 26.36 13.23 13.20
C GLY A 237 26.62 11.90 12.49
N LEU A 238 27.35 11.91 11.38
CA LEU A 238 27.89 10.69 10.75
C LEU A 238 28.98 10.02 11.61
N THR A 239 28.61 9.41 12.75
CA THR A 239 29.45 8.42 13.45
C THR A 239 28.65 7.59 14.47
N GLY A 240 28.31 6.35 14.11
CA GLY A 240 28.54 5.20 15.00
C GLY A 240 27.64 4.96 16.22
N THR A 241 26.38 5.39 16.26
CA THR A 241 25.43 4.78 17.24
C THR A 241 25.14 3.33 16.84
N PRO A 242 25.37 2.32 17.69
CA PRO A 242 25.07 0.93 17.34
C PRO A 242 23.56 0.76 17.15
N LEU A 243 23.16 0.34 15.95
CA LEU A 243 21.76 0.04 15.63
C LEU A 243 21.16 -0.90 16.68
N THR A 244 19.94 -0.60 17.13
CA THR A 244 19.24 -1.45 18.09
C THR A 244 19.11 -2.87 17.53
N THR A 245 19.10 -3.88 18.40
CA THR A 245 19.06 -5.29 17.97
C THR A 245 17.82 -5.59 17.10
N SER A 246 16.68 -4.94 17.39
CA SER A 246 15.48 -4.98 16.54
C SER A 246 15.73 -4.39 15.14
N ALA A 247 16.32 -3.20 15.04
CA ALA A 247 16.63 -2.57 13.74
C ALA A 247 17.60 -3.41 12.89
N ARG A 248 18.59 -4.06 13.52
CA ARG A 248 19.51 -4.98 12.83
C ARG A 248 18.80 -6.22 12.29
N ILE A 249 17.93 -6.85 13.09
CA ILE A 249 17.15 -8.02 12.65
C ILE A 249 16.18 -7.65 11.52
N SER A 250 15.50 -6.50 11.62
CA SER A 250 14.63 -5.99 10.56
C SER A 250 15.40 -5.76 9.26
N ALA A 251 16.55 -5.08 9.30
CA ALA A 251 17.39 -4.86 8.13
C ALA A 251 17.89 -6.17 7.49
N LEU A 252 18.32 -7.14 8.30
CA LEU A 252 18.75 -8.46 7.81
C LEU A 252 17.60 -9.26 7.17
N ASN A 253 16.39 -9.19 7.73
CA ASN A 253 15.21 -9.81 7.13
C ASN A 253 14.84 -9.18 5.78
N ILE A 254 14.88 -7.85 5.68
CA ILE A 254 14.64 -7.12 4.42
C ILE A 254 15.70 -7.51 3.36
N VAL A 255 16.99 -7.49 3.72
CA VAL A 255 18.07 -7.92 2.81
C VAL A 255 17.90 -9.39 2.39
N GLY A 256 17.54 -10.27 3.32
CA GLY A 256 17.25 -11.68 3.02
C GLY A 256 16.02 -11.89 2.11
N GLU A 257 15.01 -11.03 2.20
CA GLU A 257 13.87 -11.03 1.28
C GLU A 257 14.26 -10.52 -0.11
N LEU A 258 15.03 -9.42 -0.19
CA LEU A 258 15.55 -8.92 -1.48
C LEU A 258 16.42 -9.97 -2.18
N LEU A 259 17.36 -10.62 -1.48
CA LEU A 259 18.20 -11.68 -2.06
C LEU A 259 17.36 -12.85 -2.57
N ARG A 260 16.28 -13.22 -1.88
CA ARG A 260 15.34 -14.25 -2.35
C ARG A 260 14.56 -13.81 -3.60
N LYS A 261 14.15 -12.54 -3.68
CA LYS A 261 13.50 -11.98 -4.88
C LYS A 261 14.46 -11.89 -6.05
N VAL A 262 15.72 -11.50 -5.83
CA VAL A 262 16.78 -11.51 -6.85
C VAL A 262 17.02 -12.93 -7.36
N GLY A 263 17.22 -13.92 -6.49
CA GLY A 263 17.39 -15.31 -6.92
C GLY A 263 16.19 -15.88 -7.69
N ASN A 264 14.96 -15.51 -7.31
CA ASN A 264 13.76 -15.88 -8.07
C ASN A 264 13.69 -15.18 -9.44
N LEU A 265 14.16 -13.94 -9.55
CA LEU A 265 14.25 -13.22 -10.83
C LEU A 265 15.35 -13.79 -11.72
N GLU A 266 16.52 -14.11 -11.16
CA GLU A 266 17.63 -14.77 -11.87
C GLU A 266 17.22 -16.15 -12.38
N SER A 267 16.49 -16.94 -11.59
CA SER A 267 15.93 -18.24 -12.01
C SER A 267 14.93 -18.09 -13.17
N LYS A 268 14.04 -17.10 -13.11
CA LYS A 268 13.11 -16.80 -14.22
C LYS A 268 13.85 -16.30 -15.47
N LEU A 269 14.88 -15.47 -15.30
CA LEU A 269 15.64 -14.90 -16.41
C LEU A 269 16.54 -15.95 -17.07
N ALA A 270 17.09 -16.90 -16.30
CA ALA A 270 17.73 -18.11 -16.81
C ALA A 270 16.73 -18.97 -17.60
N SER A 271 15.54 -19.24 -17.06
CA SER A 271 14.49 -20.00 -17.76
C SER A 271 14.03 -19.34 -19.06
N CYS A 272 13.88 -18.00 -19.10
CA CYS A 272 13.60 -17.28 -20.34
C CYS A 272 14.77 -17.34 -21.33
N ARG A 273 16.02 -17.30 -20.85
CA ARG A 273 17.20 -17.42 -21.70
C ARG A 273 17.29 -18.81 -22.32
N ASP A 274 17.06 -19.87 -21.53
CA ASP A 274 17.10 -21.24 -22.02
C ASP A 274 15.97 -21.48 -23.04
N PHE A 275 14.76 -20.94 -22.83
CA PHE A 275 13.68 -20.95 -23.83
C PHE A 275 14.05 -20.28 -25.17
N VAL A 276 14.87 -19.21 -25.13
CA VAL A 276 15.37 -18.52 -26.34
C VAL A 276 16.47 -19.32 -27.05
N TYR A 277 17.28 -20.12 -26.35
CA TYR A 277 18.31 -20.97 -26.96
C TYR A 277 17.80 -22.36 -27.38
N ASP A 278 16.80 -22.93 -26.71
CA ASP A 278 16.12 -24.18 -27.10
C ASP A 278 15.10 -24.00 -28.25
N THR A 279 15.17 -22.86 -28.96
CA THR A 279 14.48 -22.66 -30.25
C THR A 279 15.47 -22.70 -31.43
N PRO A 280 16.14 -23.83 -31.75
CA PRO A 280 16.77 -24.01 -33.04
C PRO A 280 15.70 -24.19 -34.13
N ALA A 281 15.99 -23.74 -35.35
CA ALA A 281 15.02 -23.68 -36.43
C ALA A 281 14.53 -25.07 -36.89
N SER A 282 13.37 -25.52 -36.38
CA SER A 282 12.52 -26.51 -37.07
C SER A 282 11.05 -26.39 -36.67
N ARG A 283 10.22 -26.05 -37.67
CA ARG A 283 8.79 -26.35 -37.71
C ARG A 283 8.60 -27.87 -37.93
N PRO A 284 7.49 -28.51 -37.48
CA PRO A 284 6.15 -28.03 -37.86
C PRO A 284 5.00 -28.18 -36.83
N ALA A 285 3.91 -27.50 -37.19
CA ALA A 285 2.51 -27.75 -36.82
C ALA A 285 2.00 -27.40 -35.39
N LEU A 286 1.00 -26.52 -35.43
CA LEU A 286 -0.08 -26.20 -34.47
C LEU A 286 -0.77 -27.43 -33.83
N PRO A 287 -1.55 -27.30 -32.71
CA PRO A 287 -2.52 -26.20 -32.52
C PRO A 287 -2.87 -25.63 -31.12
N ALA A 288 -3.49 -24.44 -31.18
CA ALA A 288 -4.59 -23.91 -30.34
C ALA A 288 -4.38 -23.42 -28.88
N GLY A 289 -3.89 -22.17 -28.75
CA GLY A 289 -4.43 -21.10 -27.86
C GLY A 289 -4.43 -21.28 -26.33
N PRO A 290 -5.01 -20.31 -25.56
CA PRO A 290 -5.45 -18.96 -25.94
C PRO A 290 -4.86 -17.81 -25.08
N GLY A 291 -4.93 -16.57 -25.60
CA GLY A 291 -5.14 -15.36 -24.76
C GLY A 291 -3.93 -14.48 -24.42
N SER A 292 -3.84 -13.31 -25.09
CA SER A 292 -3.57 -11.95 -24.53
C SER A 292 -2.72 -11.08 -25.47
N PRO A 293 -3.22 -9.95 -25.98
CA PRO A 293 -2.40 -8.87 -26.51
C PRO A 293 -2.20 -7.79 -25.44
N SER A 294 -0.95 -7.43 -25.15
CA SER A 294 -0.59 -6.24 -24.38
C SER A 294 0.75 -5.71 -24.87
N GLY A 295 0.83 -4.39 -25.04
CA GLY A 295 2.11 -3.69 -25.27
C GLY A 295 2.42 -3.32 -26.72
N LEU A 296 1.94 -2.14 -27.11
CA LEU A 296 2.78 -1.00 -27.55
C LEU A 296 4.01 -1.30 -28.43
N GLU A 297 4.04 -0.74 -29.64
CA GLU A 297 5.27 -0.13 -30.17
C GLU A 297 5.01 1.15 -31.00
N ALA A 298 5.94 2.10 -30.80
CA ALA A 298 6.45 3.12 -31.71
C ALA A 298 5.51 3.86 -32.72
N LEU A 299 5.33 5.15 -32.45
CA LEU A 299 5.11 6.20 -33.45
C LEU A 299 6.19 6.23 -34.54
N PRO A 300 5.80 6.48 -35.80
CA PRO A 300 6.54 7.32 -36.73
C PRO A 300 5.86 8.69 -36.88
N GLU A 301 6.65 9.72 -37.24
CA GLU A 301 6.17 11.10 -37.36
C GLU A 301 5.19 11.34 -38.52
N VAL A 302 4.34 12.37 -38.36
CA VAL A 302 3.23 12.72 -39.25
C VAL A 302 3.68 13.64 -40.38
N PRO A 303 3.42 13.31 -41.67
CA PRO A 303 3.35 14.31 -42.73
C PRO A 303 2.01 15.06 -42.63
N VAL A 304 2.07 16.38 -42.49
CA VAL A 304 0.88 17.24 -42.31
C VAL A 304 -0.05 17.17 -43.53
N ALA A 305 -1.35 17.02 -43.28
CA ALA A 305 -2.37 16.98 -44.32
C ALA A 305 -2.45 18.30 -45.09
N SER A 306 -2.32 18.23 -46.42
CA SER A 306 -2.71 19.32 -47.32
C SER A 306 -4.23 19.42 -47.36
N MET A 307 -4.79 20.59 -47.08
CA MET A 307 -6.25 20.78 -47.07
C MET A 307 -6.79 20.95 -48.50
N SER A 308 -7.74 20.09 -48.88
CA SER A 308 -8.51 20.27 -50.11
C SER A 308 -9.40 21.53 -50.01
N PRO A 309 -9.39 22.44 -50.99
CA PRO A 309 -10.27 23.61 -51.01
C PRO A 309 -11.73 23.23 -51.38
N PRO A 310 -12.73 24.04 -51.00
CA PRO A 310 -14.13 23.78 -51.30
C PRO A 310 -14.47 24.00 -52.79
N PRO A 311 -15.57 23.40 -53.30
CA PRO A 311 -15.96 23.54 -54.70
C PRO A 311 -16.43 24.97 -55.01
N GLN A 312 -15.87 25.58 -56.05
CA GLN A 312 -16.44 26.78 -56.67
C GLN A 312 -17.58 26.37 -57.61
N TYR A 313 -18.77 26.94 -57.38
CA TYR A 313 -19.84 26.95 -58.36
C TYR A 313 -19.61 28.12 -59.31
N ASP A 314 -19.27 27.84 -60.56
CA ASP A 314 -19.34 28.83 -61.65
C ASP A 314 -20.73 28.84 -62.31
N ARG A 315 -21.03 29.94 -62.99
CA ARG A 315 -22.36 30.34 -63.49
C ARG A 315 -22.34 30.62 -64.99
#